data_AF-A0A8T8WGA6-F1
#
_entry.id   AF-A0A8T8WGA6-F1
#
_cell.length_a   1.000
_cell.length_b   1.000
_cell.length_c   1.000
_cell.angle_alpha   90.00
_cell.angle_beta   90.00
_cell.angle_gamma   90.00
#
_symmetry.space_group_name_H-M   'P 1'
#
loop_
_entity.id
_entity.type
_entity.pdbx_description
1 polymer ?
#
loop_
_entity_poly.entity_id
_entity_poly.type
_entity_poly.pdbx_seq_one_letter_code
_entity_poly.pdbx_strand_id
1 'polypeptide(L)' 'MLSDLRTYVLSQYDPSIRAAQIVLLGSSFVLVLFLTGPDFANPYYLFGIVAVVAAILSSIAILIGDRWT' A
#
# COMPACT_ATOMS: atom_id res chain seq x y z
N MET A 1 -29.60 -14.51 5.29
CA MET A 1 -30.10 -13.13 5.04
C MET A 1 -29.38 -12.08 5.87
N LEU A 2 -29.47 -12.07 7.22
CA LEU A 2 -28.66 -11.14 8.05
C LEU A 2 -27.15 -11.44 8.00
N SER A 3 -26.78 -12.72 7.89
CA SER A 3 -25.41 -13.17 7.62
C SER A 3 -24.88 -12.56 6.32
N ASP A 4 -25.66 -12.65 5.24
CA ASP A 4 -25.23 -12.27 3.90
C ASP A 4 -25.11 -10.74 3.76
N LEU A 5 -26.02 -9.99 4.39
CA LEU A 5 -25.91 -8.54 4.52
C LEU A 5 -24.68 -8.13 5.32
N ARG A 6 -24.39 -8.81 6.42
CA ARG A 6 -23.19 -8.54 7.23
C ARG A 6 -21.92 -8.79 6.42
N THR A 7 -21.84 -9.90 5.70
CA THR A 7 -20.69 -10.22 4.84
C THR A 7 -20.54 -9.22 3.70
N TYR A 8 -21.64 -8.80 3.08
CA TYR A 8 -21.65 -7.78 2.04
C TYR A 8 -21.18 -6.40 2.54
N VAL A 9 -21.63 -5.98 3.72
CA VAL A 9 -21.19 -4.71 4.32
C VAL A 9 -19.72 -4.79 4.70
N LEU A 10 -19.26 -5.92 5.26
CA LEU A 10 -17.86 -6.12 5.62
C LEU A 10 -16.93 -6.15 4.40
N SER A 11 -17.35 -6.77 3.29
CA SER A 11 -16.54 -6.76 2.06
C SER A 11 -16.52 -5.37 1.40
N GLN A 12 -17.60 -4.60 1.50
CA GLN A 12 -17.63 -3.24 0.94
C GLN A 12 -16.92 -2.19 1.80
N TYR A 13 -16.78 -2.46 3.10
CA TYR A 13 -16.12 -1.59 4.07
C TYR A 13 -14.93 -2.28 4.73
N ASP A 14 -14.16 -3.08 3.99
CA ASP A 14 -12.94 -3.65 4.54
C ASP A 14 -11.92 -2.51 4.78
N PRO A 15 -11.60 -2.18 6.05
CA PRO A 15 -10.64 -1.14 6.35
C PRO A 15 -9.25 -1.46 5.83
N SER A 16 -8.92 -2.75 5.61
CA SER A 16 -7.61 -3.19 5.13
C SER A 16 -7.38 -2.82 3.66
N ILE A 17 -8.39 -2.95 2.79
CA ILE A 17 -8.30 -2.55 1.38
C ILE A 17 -8.08 -1.04 1.27
N ARG A 18 -8.90 -0.26 1.99
CA ARG A 18 -8.77 1.22 2.01
C ARG A 18 -7.41 1.65 2.55
N ALA A 19 -6.95 1.02 3.63
CA ALA A 19 -5.62 1.29 4.17
C ALA A 19 -4.52 0.95 3.15
N ALA A 20 -4.62 -0.20 2.46
CA ALA A 20 -3.66 -0.60 1.44
C ALA A 20 -3.60 0.38 0.25
N GLN A 21 -4.75 0.91 -0.18
CA GLN A 21 -4.82 1.96 -1.22
C GLN A 21 -4.14 3.27 -0.79
N ILE A 22 -4.39 3.71 0.45
CA ILE A 22 -3.77 4.93 1.00
C ILE A 22 -2.25 4.75 1.10
N VAL A 23 -1.80 3.59 1.61
CA VAL A 23 -0.37 3.26 1.69
C VAL A 23 0.25 3.21 0.31
N LEU A 24 -0.42 2.64 -0.69
CA LEU A 24 0.06 2.58 -2.06
C LEU A 24 0.27 3.98 -2.64
N LEU A 25 -0.71 4.88 -2.47
CA LEU A 25 -0.64 6.25 -2.97
C LEU A 25 0.46 7.04 -2.26
N GLY A 26 0.53 6.97 -0.93
CA GLY A 26 1.54 7.66 -0.14
C GLY A 26 2.97 7.17 -0.43
N SER A 27 3.16 5.86 -0.50
CA SER A 27 4.47 5.27 -0.84
C SER A 27 4.90 5.56 -2.28
N SER A 28 3.97 5.57 -3.23
CA SER A 28 4.27 5.98 -4.62
C SER A 28 4.72 7.45 -4.68
N PHE A 29 4.05 8.34 -3.94
CA PHE A 29 4.45 9.74 -3.84
C PHE A 29 5.87 9.88 -3.24
N VAL A 30 6.14 9.18 -2.13
CA VAL A 30 7.46 9.19 -1.49
C VAL A 30 8.54 8.63 -2.43
N LEU A 31 8.25 7.57 -3.19
CA LEU A 31 9.17 7.01 -4.17
C LEU A 31 9.54 8.04 -5.24
N VAL A 32 8.54 8.78 -5.76
CA VAL A 32 8.79 9.87 -6.72
C VAL A 32 9.69 10.95 -6.12
N LEU A 33 9.51 11.30 -4.85
CA LEU A 33 10.41 12.26 -4.17
C LEU A 33 11.85 11.74 -4.09
N PHE A 34 12.04 10.49 -3.70
CA PHE A 34 13.36 9.86 -3.67
C PHE A 34 14.03 9.88 -5.05
N LEU A 35 13.29 9.56 -6.11
CA LEU A 35 13.81 9.48 -7.48
C LEU A 35 14.11 10.84 -8.10
N THR A 36 13.33 11.87 -7.77
CA THR A 36 13.49 13.22 -8.33
C THR A 36 14.47 14.10 -7.54
N GLY A 37 14.67 13.82 -6.26
CA GLY A 37 15.63 14.51 -5.39
C GLY A 37 16.61 13.53 -4.72
N PRO A 38 17.53 12.90 -5.47
CA PRO A 38 18.45 11.93 -4.90
C PRO A 38 19.43 12.57 -3.92
N ASP A 39 19.52 12.01 -2.71
CA ASP A 39 20.47 12.40 -1.67
C ASP A 39 21.46 11.26 -1.40
N PHE A 40 22.49 11.19 -2.25
CA PHE A 40 23.53 10.15 -2.15
C PHE A 40 24.48 10.34 -0.96
N ALA A 41 24.44 11.49 -0.29
CA ALA A 41 25.24 11.74 0.90
C ALA A 41 24.61 11.10 2.15
N ASN A 42 23.30 10.83 2.12
CA ASN A 42 22.59 10.18 3.20
C ASN A 42 22.78 8.65 3.14
N PRO A 43 23.40 8.01 4.15
CA PRO A 43 23.64 6.57 4.15
C PRO A 43 22.34 5.73 4.18
N TYR A 44 21.23 6.33 4.58
CA TYR A 44 19.92 5.68 4.63
C TYR A 44 19.08 5.88 3.37
N TYR A 45 19.59 6.61 2.36
CA TYR A 45 18.84 6.91 1.13
C TYR A 45 18.39 5.64 0.40
N LEU A 46 19.32 4.71 0.15
CA LEU A 46 19.02 3.43 -0.49
C LEU A 46 18.09 2.56 0.36
N PHE A 47 18.28 2.57 1.69
CA PHE A 47 17.39 1.86 2.61
C PHE A 47 15.95 2.41 2.54
N GLY A 48 15.80 3.74 2.48
CA GLY A 48 14.51 4.39 2.31
C GLY A 48 13.81 3.97 1.02
N ILE A 49 14.53 3.94 -0.10
CA ILE A 49 14.00 3.45 -1.39
C ILE A 49 13.52 2.00 -1.26
N VAL A 50 14.35 1.12 -0.70
CA VAL A 50 13.99 -0.31 -0.54
C VAL A 50 12.74 -0.47 0.33
N ALA A 51 12.65 0.26 1.44
CA ALA A 51 11.50 0.23 2.34
C ALA A 51 10.21 0.70 1.64
N VAL A 52 10.30 1.78 0.86
CA VAL A 52 9.16 2.31 0.10
C VAL A 52 8.70 1.33 -0.99
N VAL A 53 9.65 0.73 -1.72
CA VAL A 53 9.33 -0.30 -2.72
C VAL A 53 8.67 -1.52 -2.07
N ALA A 54 9.17 -1.97 -0.92
CA ALA A 54 8.57 -3.08 -0.17
C ALA A 54 7.13 -2.75 0.28
N ALA A 55 6.88 -1.50 0.73
CA ALA A 55 5.54 -1.05 1.10
C ALA A 55 4.58 -1.05 -0.11
N ILE A 56 5.03 -0.57 -1.28
CA ILE A 56 4.26 -0.61 -2.53
C ILE A 56 3.89 -2.06 -2.89
N LEU A 57 4.88 -2.95 -2.90
CA LEU A 57 4.66 -4.36 -3.24
C LEU A 57 3.70 -5.05 -2.25
N SER A 58 3.82 -4.74 -0.96
CA SER A 58 2.94 -5.28 0.07
C SER A 58 1.50 -4.79 -0.09
N SER A 59 1.30 -3.49 -0.35
CA SER A 59 -0.03 -2.93 -0.66
C SER A 59 -0.62 -3.58 -1.91
N ILE A 60 0.16 -3.75 -2.98
CA ILE A 60 -0.30 -4.42 -4.20
C ILE A 60 -0.70 -5.87 -3.89
N ALA A 61 0.11 -6.61 -3.13
CA ALA A 61 -0.19 -7.98 -2.76
C ALA A 61 -1.50 -8.09 -1.96
N ILE A 62 -1.76 -7.18 -1.02
CA ILE A 62 -3.01 -7.12 -0.25
C ILE A 62 -4.20 -6.85 -1.18
N LEU A 63 -4.07 -5.86 -2.07
CA LEU A 63 -5.14 -5.47 -2.99
C LEU A 63 -5.45 -6.56 -4.04
N ILE A 64 -4.42 -7.25 -4.52
CA ILE A 64 -4.60 -8.39 -5.42
C ILE A 64 -5.21 -9.55 -4.64
N GLY A 65 -4.70 -9.87 -3.45
CA GLY A 65 -5.18 -10.97 -2.61
C GLY A 65 -6.66 -10.85 -2.30
N ASP A 66 -7.12 -9.66 -1.93
CA ASP A 66 -8.54 -9.36 -1.71
C ASP A 66 -9.40 -9.58 -2.97
N ARG A 67 -8.87 -9.26 -4.15
CA ARG A 67 -9.58 -9.46 -5.42
C ARG A 67 -9.85 -10.94 -5.76
N TRP A 68 -9.13 -11.88 -5.15
CA TRP A 68 -9.26 -13.32 -5.41
C TRP A 68 -10.00 -14.09 -4.31
N THR A 69 -10.48 -13.43 -3.26
CA THR A 69 -11.26 -14.01 -2.15
C THR A 69 -12.71 -13.57 -2.16
#